data_AF-A0A0B5HF58-F1
#
_entry.id   AF-A0A0B5HF58-F1
#
_cell.length_a   1.000
_cell.length_b   1.000
_cell.length_c   1.000
_cell.angle_alpha   90.00
_cell.angle_beta   90.00
_cell.angle_gamma   90.00
#
_symmetry.space_group_name_H-M   'P 1'
#
loop_
_entity.id
_entity.type
_entity.pdbx_description
1 polymer ?
#
loop_
_entity_poly.entity_id
_entity_poly.type
_entity_poly.pdbx_seq_one_letter_code
_entity_poly.pdbx_strand_id
1 'polypeptide(L)'
;MLPVRKLLEKFKARFAKRKSAKKERVLGKIRKLKDELRGLNVNIAFYENAIDELASALEISKGAKTTMAITLQRKDLERRLKDSRSALSSFKTRRNEILRSIGEKSLGYS
;
A
#
# COMPACT_ATOMS: atom_id res chain seq x y z
N MET A 1 2.37 54.43 -23.72
CA MET A 1 2.72 53.55 -22.59
C MET A 1 2.13 52.14 -22.78
N LEU A 2 2.89 51.20 -23.35
CA LEU A 2 2.55 49.76 -23.46
C LEU A 2 3.33 48.76 -22.54
N PRO A 3 4.30 49.13 -21.69
CA PRO A 3 5.19 48.15 -21.05
C PRO A 3 4.55 47.39 -19.87
N VAL A 4 3.64 48.02 -19.11
CA VAL A 4 3.03 47.40 -17.91
C VAL A 4 2.12 46.22 -18.27
N ARG A 5 1.37 46.33 -19.38
CA ARG A 5 0.47 45.27 -19.85
C ARG A 5 1.24 44.02 -20.28
N LYS A 6 2.36 44.18 -20.99
CA LYS A 6 3.28 43.07 -21.35
C LYS A 6 3.93 42.44 -20.10
N LEU A 7 4.25 43.24 -19.10
CA LEU A 7 4.81 42.74 -17.85
C LEU A 7 3.79 41.87 -17.10
N LEU A 8 2.54 42.34 -17.00
CA LEU A 8 1.44 41.64 -16.35
C LEU A 8 1.13 40.30 -17.04
N GLU A 9 1.09 40.27 -18.37
CA GLU A 9 0.88 39.04 -19.14
C GLU A 9 2.02 38.03 -18.96
N LYS A 10 3.29 38.49 -18.96
CA LYS A 10 4.44 37.63 -18.62
C LYS A 10 4.33 37.09 -17.20
N PHE A 11 3.87 37.89 -16.24
CA PHE A 11 3.71 37.48 -14.85
C PHE A 11 2.61 36.42 -14.70
N LYS A 12 1.44 36.64 -15.31
CA LYS A 12 0.35 35.65 -15.36
C LYS A 12 0.81 34.32 -15.99
N ALA A 13 1.52 34.39 -17.12
CA ALA A 13 2.05 33.21 -17.80
C ALA A 13 3.05 32.43 -16.92
N ARG A 14 3.94 33.12 -16.18
CA ARG A 14 4.86 32.47 -15.24
C ARG A 14 4.13 31.82 -14.07
N PHE A 15 3.10 32.46 -13.53
CA PHE A 15 2.27 31.87 -12.47
C PHE A 15 1.50 30.63 -12.96
N ALA A 16 0.89 30.70 -14.15
CA ALA A 16 0.19 29.56 -14.75
C ALA A 16 1.13 28.37 -14.96
N LYS A 17 2.34 28.60 -15.49
CA LYS A 17 3.37 27.56 -15.66
C LYS A 17 3.79 26.93 -14.34
N ARG A 18 4.03 27.74 -13.30
CA ARG A 18 4.37 27.25 -11.95
C ARG A 18 3.24 26.42 -11.34
N LYS A 19 1.99 26.85 -11.48
CA LYS A 19 0.80 26.12 -11.01
C LYS A 19 0.68 24.76 -11.72
N SER A 20 0.88 24.73 -13.04
CA SER A 20 0.87 23.50 -13.84
C SER A 20 1.96 22.52 -13.39
N ALA A 21 3.21 22.96 -13.27
CA ALA A 21 4.32 22.11 -12.85
C ALA A 21 4.13 21.54 -11.43
N LYS A 22 3.56 22.33 -10.51
CA LYS A 22 3.22 21.87 -9.16
C LYS A 22 2.16 20.76 -9.21
N LYS A 23 1.11 20.92 -10.03
CA LYS A 23 0.06 19.92 -10.23
C LYS A 23 0.62 18.63 -10.82
N GLU A 24 1.44 18.73 -11.86
CA GLU A 24 2.06 17.57 -12.51
C GLU A 24 2.95 16.76 -11.55
N ARG A 25 3.75 17.45 -10.73
CA ARG A 25 4.58 16.79 -9.71
C ARG A 25 3.73 16.00 -8.68
N VAL A 26 2.56 16.52 -8.32
CA VAL A 26 1.66 15.84 -7.38
C VAL A 26 0.95 14.67 -8.00
N LEU A 27 0.48 14.82 -9.25
CA LEU A 27 -0.06 13.70 -10.01
C LEU A 27 0.97 12.58 -10.16
N GLY A 28 2.24 12.92 -10.41
CA GLY A 28 3.33 11.94 -10.44
C GLY A 28 3.53 11.21 -9.11
N LYS A 29 3.46 11.91 -7.97
CA LYS A 29 3.51 11.28 -6.63
C LYS A 29 2.31 10.36 -6.38
N ILE A 30 1.11 10.79 -6.77
CA ILE A 30 -0.12 9.99 -6.62
C ILE A 30 -0.04 8.71 -7.47
N ARG A 31 0.50 8.78 -8.70
CA ARG A 31 0.70 7.59 -9.55
C ARG A 31 1.60 6.57 -8.86
N LYS A 32 2.77 6.98 -8.36
CA LYS A 32 3.68 6.08 -7.62
C LYS A 32 3.02 5.43 -6.42
N LEU A 33 2.24 6.20 -5.64
CA LEU A 33 1.49 5.67 -4.50
C LEU A 33 0.41 4.66 -4.92
N LYS A 34 -0.25 4.87 -6.07
CA LYS A 34 -1.22 3.91 -6.62
C LYS A 34 -0.55 2.61 -7.07
N ASP A 35 0.66 2.68 -7.62
CA ASP A 35 1.41 1.49 -8.01
C ASP A 35 1.86 0.69 -6.78
N GLU A 36 2.34 1.36 -5.73
CA GLU A 36 2.64 0.74 -4.43
C GLU A 36 1.39 0.08 -3.81
N LEU A 37 0.24 0.75 -3.89
CA LEU A 37 -1.04 0.23 -3.41
C LEU A 37 -1.45 -1.06 -4.13
N ARG A 38 -1.24 -1.13 -5.46
CA ARG A 38 -1.52 -2.35 -6.24
C ARG A 38 -0.64 -3.51 -5.79
N GLY A 39 0.66 -3.27 -5.61
CA GLY A 39 1.59 -4.29 -5.10
C GLY A 39 1.19 -4.81 -3.71
N LEU A 40 0.80 -3.91 -2.81
CA LEU A 40 0.34 -4.29 -1.47
C LEU A 40 -0.96 -5.10 -1.51
N ASN A 41 -1.90 -4.78 -2.39
CA ASN A 41 -3.13 -5.56 -2.52
C ASN A 41 -2.86 -6.99 -3.00
N VAL A 42 -1.90 -7.18 -3.92
CA VAL A 42 -1.47 -8.51 -4.35
C VAL A 42 -0.83 -9.28 -3.19
N ASN A 43 0.05 -8.64 -2.42
CA ASN A 43 0.67 -9.27 -1.25
C ASN A 43 -0.38 -9.62 -0.19
N ILE A 44 -1.35 -8.74 0.06
CA ILE A 44 -2.45 -9.01 1.00
C ILE A 44 -3.22 -10.27 0.58
N ALA A 45 -3.64 -10.36 -0.69
CA ALA A 45 -4.36 -11.52 -1.20
C ALA A 45 -3.51 -12.82 -1.10
N PHE A 46 -2.22 -12.74 -1.40
CA PHE A 46 -1.30 -13.87 -1.24
C PHE A 46 -1.23 -14.35 0.22
N TYR A 47 -1.05 -13.43 1.17
CA TYR A 47 -0.94 -13.80 2.58
C TYR A 47 -2.27 -14.24 3.19
N GLU A 48 -3.41 -13.73 2.71
CA GLU A 48 -4.74 -14.22 3.10
C GLU A 48 -4.90 -15.69 2.69
N ASN A 49 -4.58 -16.04 1.44
CA ASN A 49 -4.62 -17.44 0.98
C ASN A 49 -3.63 -18.34 1.76
N ALA A 50 -2.40 -17.87 1.97
CA ALA A 50 -1.40 -18.64 2.72
C ALA A 50 -1.82 -18.90 4.18
N ILE A 51 -2.51 -17.95 4.81
CA ILE A 51 -3.07 -18.12 6.16
C ILE A 51 -4.15 -19.20 6.17
N ASP A 52 -5.04 -19.22 5.17
CA ASP A 52 -6.11 -20.20 5.08
C ASP A 52 -5.56 -21.62 4.84
N GLU A 53 -4.55 -21.76 3.97
CA GLU A 53 -3.84 -23.02 3.75
C GLU A 53 -3.13 -23.52 5.02
N LEU A 54 -2.39 -22.63 5.69
CA LEU A 54 -1.68 -22.98 6.94
C LEU A 54 -2.66 -23.33 8.07
N ALA A 55 -3.78 -22.62 8.18
CA ALA A 55 -4.82 -22.91 9.16
C ALA A 55 -5.46 -24.28 8.89
N SER A 56 -5.74 -24.58 7.62
CA SER A 56 -6.29 -25.89 7.21
C SER A 56 -5.30 -27.03 7.51
N ALA A 57 -4.03 -26.86 7.18
CA ALA A 57 -2.98 -27.83 7.50
C ALA A 57 -2.83 -28.06 9.01
N LEU A 58 -2.94 -26.98 9.80
CA LEU A 58 -2.89 -27.07 11.27
C LEU A 58 -4.08 -27.87 11.80
N GLU A 59 -5.30 -27.63 11.31
CA GLU A 59 -6.49 -28.40 11.70
C GLU A 59 -6.39 -29.89 11.34
N ILE A 60 -5.94 -30.21 10.12
CA ILE A 60 -5.69 -31.61 9.72
C ILE A 60 -4.68 -32.26 10.67
N SER A 61 -3.59 -31.54 10.99
CA SER A 61 -2.57 -32.06 11.88
C SER A 61 -3.10 -32.31 13.30
N LYS A 62 -4.09 -31.54 13.78
CA LYS A 62 -4.74 -31.72 15.10
C LYS A 62 -5.52 -33.04 15.19
N GLY A 63 -6.12 -33.49 14.08
CA GLY A 63 -6.85 -34.76 14.01
C GLY A 63 -5.96 -36.01 13.92
N ALA A 64 -4.65 -35.86 13.69
CA ALA A 64 -3.72 -36.98 13.57
C ALA A 64 -3.27 -37.55 14.93
N LYS A 65 -2.93 -38.86 14.96
CA LYS A 65 -2.37 -39.54 16.15
C LYS A 65 -1.10 -38.83 16.62
N THR A 66 -1.10 -38.32 17.85
CA THR A 66 0.02 -37.53 18.39
C THR A 66 1.31 -38.34 18.44
N THR A 67 2.30 -37.93 17.66
CA THR A 67 3.70 -38.37 17.72
C THR A 67 4.59 -37.15 17.90
N MET A 68 5.83 -37.33 18.38
CA MET A 68 6.78 -36.23 18.55
C MET A 68 7.00 -35.44 17.24
N ALA A 69 7.03 -36.15 16.09
CA ALA A 69 7.15 -35.54 14.78
C ALA A 69 5.96 -34.61 14.46
N ILE A 70 4.73 -35.05 14.74
CA ILE A 70 3.52 -34.23 14.52
C ILE A 70 3.47 -33.04 15.48
N THR A 71 3.96 -33.19 16.72
CA THR A 71 4.09 -32.07 17.66
C THR A 71 5.04 -31.00 17.15
N LEU A 72 6.19 -31.38 16.57
CA LEU A 72 7.13 -30.43 15.98
C LEU A 72 6.54 -29.74 14.73
N GLN A 73 5.85 -30.50 13.87
CA GLN A 73 5.15 -29.94 12.70
C GLN A 73 4.06 -28.93 13.09
N ARG A 74 3.26 -29.22 14.14
CA ARG A 74 2.26 -28.29 14.67
C ARG A 74 2.88 -26.96 15.11
N LYS A 75 3.98 -27.01 15.87
CA LYS A 75 4.69 -25.80 16.31
C LYS A 75 5.22 -24.98 15.14
N ASP A 76 5.73 -25.61 14.10
CA ASP A 76 6.17 -24.92 12.89
C ASP A 76 5.00 -24.24 12.16
N LEU A 77 3.88 -24.95 11.97
CA LEU A 77 2.67 -24.40 11.37
C LEU A 77 2.11 -23.21 12.17
N GLU A 78 2.06 -23.31 13.50
CA GLU A 78 1.64 -22.22 14.38
C GLU A 78 2.53 -20.99 14.24
N ARG A 79 3.86 -21.20 14.18
CA ARG A 79 4.83 -20.12 13.97
C ARG A 79 4.62 -19.45 12.62
N ARG A 80 4.55 -20.22 11.53
CA ARG A 80 4.34 -19.70 10.17
C ARG A 80 3.01 -18.96 10.03
N LEU A 81 1.96 -19.45 10.67
CA LEU A 81 0.65 -18.80 10.71
C LEU A 81 0.73 -17.45 11.44
N LYS A 82 1.44 -17.39 12.58
CA LYS A 82 1.68 -16.15 13.33
C LYS A 82 2.46 -15.14 12.49
N ASP A 83 3.56 -15.56 11.87
CA ASP A 83 4.41 -14.70 11.04
C ASP A 83 3.62 -14.14 9.84
N SER A 84 2.82 -14.99 9.18
CA SER A 84 1.96 -14.59 8.06
C SER A 84 0.88 -13.58 8.47
N ARG A 85 0.24 -13.78 9.64
CA ARG A 85 -0.74 -12.83 10.20
C ARG A 85 -0.11 -11.49 10.54
N SER A 86 1.10 -11.49 11.11
CA SER A 86 1.85 -10.28 11.39
C SER A 86 2.19 -9.51 10.10
N ALA A 87 2.69 -10.20 9.08
CA ALA A 87 2.97 -9.59 7.77
C ALA A 87 1.70 -8.99 7.13
N LEU A 88 0.59 -9.73 7.14
CA LEU A 88 -0.70 -9.26 6.63
C LEU A 88 -1.16 -7.98 7.33
N SER A 89 -1.04 -7.92 8.65
CA SER A 89 -1.37 -6.74 9.44
C SER A 89 -0.51 -5.53 9.02
N SER A 90 0.81 -5.72 8.89
CA SER A 90 1.72 -4.66 8.41
C SER A 90 1.36 -4.16 7.01
N PHE A 91 1.02 -5.05 6.07
CA PHE A 91 0.59 -4.65 4.74
C PHE A 91 -0.73 -3.88 4.77
N LYS A 92 -1.71 -4.30 5.59
CA LYS A 92 -2.98 -3.58 5.75
C LYS A 92 -2.77 -2.17 6.33
N THR A 93 -1.89 -2.02 7.31
CA THR A 93 -1.50 -0.71 7.87
C THR A 93 -0.87 0.16 6.79
N ARG A 94 0.12 -0.35 6.07
CA ARG A 94 0.79 0.39 5.00
C ARG A 94 -0.16 0.82 3.89
N ARG A 95 -1.07 -0.07 3.48
CA ARG A 95 -2.13 0.21 2.50
C ARG A 95 -2.98 1.40 2.94
N ASN A 96 -3.39 1.43 4.21
CA ASN A 96 -4.21 2.51 4.77
C ASN A 96 -3.46 3.85 4.83
N GLU A 97 -2.16 3.84 5.16
CA GLU A 97 -1.31 5.04 5.13
C GLU A 97 -1.19 5.62 3.72
N ILE A 98 -1.02 4.77 2.72
CA ILE A 98 -0.95 5.19 1.31
C ILE A 98 -2.27 5.79 0.85
N LEU A 99 -3.41 5.15 1.18
CA LEU A 99 -4.73 5.68 0.88
C LEU A 99 -4.94 7.07 1.50
N ARG A 100 -4.55 7.25 2.76
CA ARG A 100 -4.59 8.55 3.43
C ARG A 100 -3.71 9.58 2.71
N SER A 101 -2.49 9.22 2.35
CA SER A 101 -1.56 10.11 1.64
C SER A 101 -2.07 10.52 0.27
N ILE A 102 -2.72 9.61 -0.46
CA ILE A 102 -3.38 9.92 -1.73
C ILE A 102 -4.54 10.91 -1.50
N GLY A 103 -5.36 10.68 -0.48
CA GLY A 103 -6.48 11.57 -0.13
C GLY A 103 -6.04 12.99 0.18
N GLU A 104 -5.05 13.15 1.08
CA GLU A 104 -4.48 14.44 1.46
C GLU A 104 -3.87 15.18 0.26
N LYS A 105 -3.11 14.46 -0.58
CA LYS A 105 -2.51 15.04 -1.79
C LYS A 105 -3.53 15.38 -2.86
N SER A 106 -4.70 14.75 -2.86
CA SER A 106 -5.77 15.08 -3.81
C SER A 106 -6.55 16.31 -3.35
N LEU A 107 -6.87 16.40 -2.06
CA LEU A 107 -7.61 17.53 -1.47
C LEU A 107 -6.80 18.84 -1.47
N GLY A 108 -5.48 18.78 -1.27
CA GLY A 108 -4.60 19.97 -1.30
C GLY A 108 -4.39 20.60 -2.69
N TYR A 109 -5.03 20.05 -3.74
CA TYR A 109 -4.90 20.50 -5.13
C TYR A 109 -6.25 20.66 -5.86
N SER A 110 -7.36 20.39 -5.17
CA SER A 110 -8.71 20.79 -5.57
C SER A 110 -8.88 22.31 -5.42
#